data_AF-A0A959Z7V3-F1
#
_entry.id   AF-A0A959Z7V3-F1
#
_cell.length_a   1.000
_cell.length_b   1.000
_cell.length_c   1.000
_cell.angle_alpha   90.00
_cell.angle_beta   90.00
_cell.angle_gamma   90.00
#
_symmetry.space_group_name_H-M   'P 1'
#
loop_
_entity.id
_entity.type
_entity.pdbx_description
1 polymer ?
#
loop_
_entity_poly.entity_id
_entity_poly.type
_entity_poly.pdbx_seq_one_letter_code
_entity_poly.pdbx_strand_id
1 'polypeptide(L)'
;MPKETITVEQEVEAIDSLHHELHANHDEEDDHHGHHELTARTLWQTIPMMLFWVALQTTAAILIYKFVFPNMYASEIGKPGQIILWTVLMGIPLSLFEYLYHRYLLHSAVLPFLGSMHNAHREHHGLTYVRAAVTPKEPEHQAPVDNAYPIEQSHQEESMMFPAFAISAFFLVFTLLLAVPFKLVFKSQPIYFATLMSSVCFYLGYEIWHAILHLPYDKFWKPRLMRSKTTRYVYGFHLMHHWRPTSNLAVVGLWGVALWDHLFATHHRPERLPVKGAMVKFADAKLAKVRWPISVLDKWQPPMFKWSRKVETKLLGLFRKQRTHP
;
A
#
# COMPACT_ATOMS: atom_id res chain seq x y z
N MET A 1 -0.01 11.53 36.16
CA MET A 1 0.90 12.51 35.54
C MET A 1 0.40 12.79 34.13
N PRO A 2 0.22 14.05 33.73
CA PRO A 2 -0.11 14.37 32.34
C PRO A 2 1.04 13.92 31.42
N LYS A 3 0.71 13.25 30.31
CA LYS A 3 1.69 12.91 29.28
C LYS A 3 2.10 14.21 28.59
N GLU A 4 3.37 14.57 28.73
CA GLU A 4 3.96 15.69 27.99
C GLU A 4 3.89 15.35 26.50
N THR A 5 3.04 16.06 25.76
CA THR A 5 2.83 15.80 24.34
C THR A 5 3.86 16.60 23.56
N ILE A 6 4.81 15.91 22.92
CA ILE A 6 5.82 16.53 22.06
C ILE A 6 5.11 17.27 20.92
N THR A 7 5.40 18.56 20.73
CA THR A 7 4.87 19.32 19.61
C THR A 7 5.60 18.95 18.31
N VAL A 8 4.96 19.17 17.16
CA VAL A 8 5.59 18.91 15.86
C VAL A 8 6.87 19.76 15.69
N GLU A 9 6.88 20.96 16.24
CA GLU A 9 8.05 21.85 16.21
C GLU A 9 9.21 21.28 17.03
N GLN A 10 8.95 20.83 18.28
CA GLN A 10 9.96 20.24 19.14
C GLN A 10 10.60 18.98 18.53
N GLU A 11 9.80 18.18 17.83
CA GLU A 11 10.30 16.97 17.15
C GLU A 11 11.17 17.31 15.94
N VAL A 12 10.76 18.31 15.13
CA VAL A 12 11.55 18.74 13.98
C VAL A 12 12.85 19.43 14.40
N GLU A 13 12.83 20.26 15.45
CA GLU A 13 14.04 20.84 16.02
C GLU A 13 14.99 19.77 16.57
N ALA A 14 14.46 18.73 17.23
CA ALA A 14 15.27 17.61 17.71
C ALA A 14 15.88 16.78 16.55
N ILE A 15 15.14 16.60 15.45
CA ILE A 15 15.68 15.92 14.25
C ILE A 15 16.79 16.78 13.62
N ASP A 16 16.59 18.08 13.51
CA ASP A 16 17.54 19.00 12.87
C ASP A 16 18.83 19.16 13.68
N SER A 17 18.74 19.20 15.02
CA SER A 17 19.93 19.24 15.88
C SER A 17 20.76 17.96 15.78
N LEU A 18 20.10 16.79 15.75
CA LEU A 18 20.76 15.49 15.54
C LEU A 18 21.41 15.37 14.17
N HIS A 19 20.75 15.86 13.11
CA HIS A 19 21.36 15.91 11.77
C HIS A 19 22.62 16.77 11.77
N HIS A 20 22.58 17.93 12.42
CA HIS A 20 23.74 18.82 12.49
C HIS A 20 24.91 18.21 13.27
N GLU A 21 24.64 17.42 14.32
CA GLU A 21 25.65 16.72 15.12
C GLU A 21 26.23 15.48 14.40
N LEU A 22 25.41 14.76 13.64
CA LEU A 22 25.85 13.64 12.81
C LEU A 22 26.71 14.10 11.61
N HIS A 23 26.31 15.18 10.94
CA HIS A 23 27.07 15.73 9.81
C HIS A 23 28.41 16.35 10.25
N ALA A 24 28.45 17.03 11.40
CA ALA A 24 29.71 17.55 11.96
C ALA A 24 30.75 16.48 12.28
N ASN A 25 30.35 15.20 12.36
CA ASN A 25 31.23 14.05 12.59
C ASN A 25 31.50 13.21 11.32
N HIS A 26 31.03 13.64 10.14
CA HIS A 26 31.18 12.91 8.87
C HIS A 26 31.82 13.72 7.74
N ASP A 27 32.24 14.96 7.98
CA ASP A 27 32.83 15.87 6.98
C ASP A 27 34.27 15.51 6.54
N GLU A 28 34.76 14.28 6.75
CA GLU A 28 36.09 13.86 6.28
C GLU A 28 36.11 12.83 5.13
N GLU A 29 34.98 12.29 4.63
CA GLU A 29 35.06 11.12 3.73
C GLU A 29 34.22 11.06 2.43
N ASP A 30 33.50 12.08 1.98
CA ASP A 30 32.74 11.93 0.70
C ASP A 30 32.59 13.23 -0.13
N ASP A 31 33.64 13.56 -0.90
CA ASP A 31 33.62 14.65 -1.90
C ASP A 31 33.48 14.13 -3.35
N HIS A 32 32.74 13.02 -3.53
CA HIS A 32 32.61 12.34 -4.82
C HIS A 32 31.20 11.86 -5.18
N HIS A 33 30.16 12.68 -5.03
CA HIS A 33 28.88 12.41 -5.70
C HIS A 33 28.23 13.64 -6.35
N GLY A 34 28.74 13.97 -7.54
CA GLY A 34 27.97 14.69 -8.55
C GLY A 34 26.82 13.83 -9.09
N HIS A 35 25.70 14.49 -9.40
CA HIS A 35 24.54 14.01 -10.16
C HIS A 35 23.53 13.07 -9.46
N HIS A 36 22.67 13.61 -8.58
CA HIS A 36 21.40 12.97 -8.21
C HIS A 36 20.17 13.89 -8.37
N GLU A 37 20.09 14.63 -9.48
CA GLU A 37 18.89 15.35 -9.91
C GLU A 37 17.94 14.44 -10.76
N LEU A 38 17.91 13.14 -10.47
CA LEU A 38 17.12 12.12 -11.17
C LEU A 38 15.80 11.75 -10.45
N THR A 39 15.58 12.29 -9.25
CA THR A 39 14.69 11.71 -8.21
C THR A 39 13.17 11.94 -8.40
N ALA A 40 12.76 13.03 -9.05
CA ALA A 40 11.32 13.25 -9.34
C ALA A 40 10.96 12.90 -10.78
N ARG A 41 11.95 12.83 -11.68
CA ARG A 41 11.69 12.75 -13.12
C ARG A 41 11.16 11.38 -13.55
N THR A 42 11.47 10.33 -12.81
CA THR A 42 11.14 8.93 -13.12
C THR A 42 9.70 8.56 -12.75
N LEU A 43 9.22 8.86 -11.53
CA LEU A 43 7.81 8.69 -11.15
C LEU A 43 6.84 9.40 -12.12
N TRP A 44 7.17 10.63 -12.52
CA TRP A 44 6.33 11.38 -13.47
C TRP A 44 6.41 10.86 -14.90
N GLN A 45 7.41 10.02 -15.23
CA GLN A 45 7.49 9.33 -16.51
C GLN A 45 6.70 8.01 -16.51
N THR A 46 6.62 7.31 -15.37
CA THR A 46 5.89 6.04 -15.25
C THR A 46 4.38 6.24 -15.14
N ILE A 47 3.92 7.30 -14.48
CA ILE A 47 2.48 7.60 -14.32
C ILE A 47 1.74 7.73 -15.67
N PRO A 48 2.22 8.51 -16.68
CA PRO A 48 1.56 8.59 -17.97
C PRO A 48 1.42 7.23 -18.68
N MET A 49 2.46 6.39 -18.60
CA MET A 49 2.44 5.05 -19.18
C MET A 49 1.43 4.15 -18.46
N MET A 50 1.38 4.21 -17.13
CA MET A 50 0.38 3.51 -16.33
C MET A 50 -1.04 3.97 -16.70
N LEU A 51 -1.28 5.28 -16.76
CA LEU A 51 -2.59 5.85 -17.13
C LEU A 51 -3.03 5.40 -18.53
N PHE A 52 -2.10 5.37 -19.49
CA PHE A 52 -2.36 4.84 -20.83
C PHE A 52 -2.79 3.37 -20.79
N TRP A 53 -2.05 2.52 -20.08
CA TRP A 53 -2.39 1.09 -19.96
C TRP A 53 -3.70 0.83 -19.21
N VAL A 54 -3.99 1.60 -18.16
CA VAL A 54 -5.25 1.52 -17.42
C VAL A 54 -6.40 1.96 -18.33
N ALA A 55 -6.25 3.06 -19.07
CA ALA A 55 -7.26 3.52 -20.02
C ALA A 55 -7.52 2.47 -21.10
N LEU A 56 -6.46 1.93 -21.72
CA LEU A 56 -6.57 0.91 -22.76
C LEU A 56 -7.30 -0.35 -22.25
N GLN A 57 -6.91 -0.88 -21.09
CA GLN A 57 -7.54 -2.07 -20.51
C GLN A 57 -8.99 -1.81 -20.06
N THR A 58 -9.28 -0.62 -19.53
CA THR A 58 -10.64 -0.21 -19.17
C THR A 58 -11.53 -0.11 -20.41
N THR A 59 -11.04 0.53 -21.49
CA THR A 59 -11.74 0.60 -22.77
C THR A 59 -12.00 -0.80 -23.32
N ALA A 60 -11.00 -1.69 -23.31
CA ALA A 60 -11.18 -3.07 -23.74
C ALA A 60 -12.25 -3.80 -22.92
N ALA A 61 -12.24 -3.67 -21.58
CA ALA A 61 -13.25 -4.27 -20.70
C ALA A 61 -14.66 -3.74 -20.98
N ILE A 62 -14.81 -2.43 -21.23
CA ILE A 62 -16.09 -1.81 -21.61
C ILE A 62 -16.57 -2.33 -22.97
N LEU A 63 -15.68 -2.45 -23.95
CA LEU A 63 -16.02 -2.96 -25.29
C LEU A 63 -16.44 -4.42 -25.24
N ILE A 64 -15.73 -5.26 -24.47
CA ILE A 64 -16.11 -6.66 -24.22
C ILE A 64 -17.49 -6.71 -23.57
N TYR A 65 -17.75 -5.90 -22.53
CA TYR A 65 -19.05 -5.85 -21.88
C TYR A 65 -20.18 -5.44 -22.84
N LYS A 66 -19.96 -4.40 -23.64
CA LYS A 66 -20.89 -3.96 -24.67
C LYS A 66 -21.19 -5.05 -25.70
N PHE A 67 -20.17 -5.81 -26.12
CA PHE A 67 -20.32 -6.84 -27.13
C PHE A 67 -20.99 -8.12 -26.60
N VAL A 68 -20.58 -8.59 -25.42
CA VAL A 68 -21.08 -9.84 -24.83
C VAL A 68 -22.47 -9.66 -24.19
N PHE A 69 -22.74 -8.49 -23.60
CA PHE A 69 -23.99 -8.21 -22.89
C PHE A 69 -24.64 -6.88 -23.33
N PRO A 70 -24.98 -6.71 -24.63
CA PRO A 70 -25.40 -5.42 -25.19
C PRO A 70 -26.63 -4.81 -24.51
N ASN A 71 -27.63 -5.63 -24.17
CA ASN A 71 -28.84 -5.17 -23.49
C ASN A 71 -28.55 -4.69 -22.08
N MET A 72 -27.66 -5.39 -21.35
CA MET A 72 -27.25 -4.99 -20.01
C MET A 72 -26.47 -3.69 -20.07
N TYR A 73 -25.47 -3.61 -20.96
CA TYR A 73 -24.69 -2.40 -21.21
C TYR A 73 -25.60 -1.19 -21.48
N ALA A 74 -26.53 -1.30 -22.43
CA ALA A 74 -27.46 -0.22 -22.77
C ALA A 74 -28.33 0.20 -21.58
N SER A 75 -28.77 -0.77 -20.76
CA SER A 75 -29.58 -0.49 -19.57
C SER A 75 -28.81 0.21 -18.45
N GLU A 76 -27.50 -0.04 -18.32
CA GLU A 76 -26.67 0.55 -17.27
C GLU A 76 -26.17 1.94 -17.66
N ILE A 77 -25.69 2.11 -18.89
CA ILE A 77 -25.13 3.39 -19.35
C ILE A 77 -26.16 4.53 -19.38
N GLY A 78 -27.45 4.18 -19.54
CA GLY A 78 -28.57 5.13 -19.41
C GLY A 78 -28.80 5.66 -17.98
N LYS A 79 -28.00 5.25 -16.98
CA LYS A 79 -28.18 5.59 -15.56
C LYS A 79 -26.93 6.21 -14.92
N PRO A 80 -26.37 7.30 -15.47
CA PRO A 80 -25.09 7.87 -15.02
C PRO A 80 -25.06 8.22 -13.54
N GLY A 81 -26.13 8.80 -12.99
CA GLY A 81 -26.21 9.11 -11.55
C GLY A 81 -26.13 7.86 -10.66
N GLN A 82 -26.76 6.76 -11.08
CA GLN A 82 -26.68 5.50 -10.35
C GLN A 82 -25.29 4.85 -10.49
N ILE A 83 -24.62 5.01 -11.65
CA ILE A 83 -23.23 4.53 -11.82
C ILE A 83 -22.32 5.21 -10.78
N ILE A 84 -22.42 6.53 -10.63
CA ILE A 84 -21.62 7.27 -9.64
C ILE A 84 -21.91 6.78 -8.22
N LEU A 85 -23.19 6.71 -7.84
CA LEU A 85 -23.60 6.23 -6.52
C LEU A 85 -23.04 4.83 -6.23
N TRP A 86 -23.25 3.89 -7.14
CA TRP A 86 -22.78 2.51 -6.97
C TRP A 86 -21.25 2.41 -7.02
N THR A 87 -20.57 3.27 -7.77
CA THR A 87 -19.09 3.32 -7.79
C THR A 87 -18.56 3.64 -6.40
N VAL A 88 -19.16 4.64 -5.73
CA VAL A 88 -18.82 5.03 -4.35
C VAL A 88 -19.16 3.90 -3.36
N LEU A 89 -20.34 3.30 -3.47
CA LEU A 89 -20.76 2.20 -2.59
C LEU A 89 -19.91 0.94 -2.74
N MET A 90 -19.47 0.62 -3.97
CA MET A 90 -18.53 -0.47 -4.24
C MET A 90 -17.17 -0.23 -3.59
N GLY A 91 -16.84 1.01 -3.21
CA GLY A 91 -15.66 1.29 -2.39
C GLY A 91 -15.66 0.60 -1.03
N ILE A 92 -16.82 0.21 -0.49
CA ILE A 92 -16.90 -0.54 0.77
C ILE A 92 -16.28 -1.93 0.62
N PRO A 93 -16.78 -2.82 -0.26
CA PRO A 93 -16.14 -4.12 -0.45
C PRO A 93 -14.73 -4.03 -1.04
N LEU A 94 -14.43 -3.04 -1.90
CA LEU A 94 -13.08 -2.87 -2.46
C LEU A 94 -12.05 -2.44 -1.41
N SER A 95 -12.40 -1.53 -0.50
CA SER A 95 -11.51 -1.15 0.61
C SER A 95 -11.30 -2.29 1.61
N LEU A 96 -12.31 -3.15 1.81
CA LEU A 96 -12.14 -4.35 2.62
C LEU A 96 -11.21 -5.34 1.92
N PHE A 97 -11.39 -5.51 0.62
CA PHE A 97 -10.49 -6.31 -0.20
C PHE A 97 -9.06 -5.78 -0.09
N GLU A 98 -8.82 -4.47 -0.28
CA GLU A 98 -7.51 -3.85 -0.15
C GLU A 98 -6.86 -4.18 1.20
N TYR A 99 -7.60 -3.99 2.30
CA TYR A 99 -7.12 -4.32 3.64
C TYR A 99 -6.69 -5.79 3.79
N LEU A 100 -7.52 -6.72 3.34
CA LEU A 100 -7.24 -8.17 3.42
C LEU A 100 -6.15 -8.59 2.44
N TYR A 101 -6.15 -8.01 1.24
CA TYR A 101 -5.18 -8.23 0.19
C TYR A 101 -3.80 -7.80 0.67
N HIS A 102 -3.68 -6.60 1.23
CA HIS A 102 -2.41 -6.12 1.76
C HIS A 102 -1.91 -7.02 2.91
N ARG A 103 -2.79 -7.34 3.88
CA ARG A 103 -2.42 -8.14 5.05
C ARG A 103 -2.02 -9.59 4.74
N TYR A 104 -2.78 -10.26 3.87
CA TYR A 104 -2.65 -11.72 3.71
C TYR A 104 -2.04 -12.12 2.36
N LEU A 105 -2.26 -11.32 1.31
CA LEU A 105 -1.79 -11.66 -0.03
C LEU A 105 -0.42 -11.02 -0.26
N LEU A 106 -0.25 -9.73 0.00
CA LEU A 106 1.02 -9.03 -0.18
C LEU A 106 2.04 -9.36 0.92
N HIS A 107 1.62 -9.44 2.18
CA HIS A 107 2.52 -9.73 3.31
C HIS A 107 2.72 -11.22 3.59
N SER A 108 1.93 -12.11 3.00
CA SER A 108 2.00 -13.54 3.35
C SER A 108 1.62 -14.53 2.24
N ALA A 109 1.48 -14.09 0.99
CA ALA A 109 1.32 -14.95 -0.19
C ALA A 109 0.43 -16.19 0.03
N VAL A 110 -0.69 -16.05 0.73
CA VAL A 110 -1.50 -17.22 1.14
C VAL A 110 -2.14 -17.95 -0.04
N LEU A 111 -2.08 -17.36 -1.25
CA LEU A 111 -2.50 -17.97 -2.51
C LEU A 111 -1.29 -18.33 -3.40
N PRO A 112 -1.29 -19.50 -4.04
CA PRO A 112 -0.12 -20.06 -4.72
C PRO A 112 0.31 -19.33 -6.01
N PHE A 113 -0.53 -18.45 -6.57
CA PHE A 113 -0.24 -17.67 -7.79
C PHE A 113 0.10 -16.21 -7.53
N LEU A 114 0.20 -15.81 -6.25
CA LEU A 114 0.54 -14.44 -5.86
C LEU A 114 2.00 -14.29 -5.42
N GLY A 115 2.84 -15.30 -5.69
CA GLY A 115 4.26 -15.27 -5.33
C GLY A 115 4.98 -14.05 -5.89
N SER A 116 4.71 -13.68 -7.15
CA SER A 116 5.30 -12.50 -7.78
C SER A 116 4.93 -11.20 -7.06
N MET A 117 3.65 -11.00 -6.72
CA MET A 117 3.18 -9.78 -6.05
C MET A 117 3.70 -9.69 -4.61
N HIS A 118 3.71 -10.80 -3.88
CA HIS A 118 4.33 -10.87 -2.55
C HIS A 118 5.83 -10.57 -2.61
N ASN A 119 6.55 -11.12 -3.59
CA ASN A 119 7.98 -10.89 -3.71
C ASN A 119 8.29 -9.42 -4.03
N ALA A 120 7.55 -8.82 -4.97
CA ALA A 120 7.66 -7.39 -5.28
C ALA A 120 7.36 -6.52 -4.06
N HIS A 121 6.28 -6.83 -3.32
CA HIS A 121 5.92 -6.08 -2.12
C HIS A 121 6.95 -6.23 -0.98
N ARG A 122 7.49 -7.44 -0.80
CA ARG A 122 8.57 -7.69 0.16
C ARG A 122 9.85 -6.96 -0.24
N GLU A 123 10.18 -6.95 -1.53
CA GLU A 123 11.32 -6.21 -2.07
C GLU A 123 11.14 -4.71 -1.87
N HIS A 124 9.96 -4.18 -2.16
CA HIS A 124 9.60 -2.80 -1.85
C HIS A 124 9.86 -2.46 -0.37
N HIS A 125 9.30 -3.22 0.58
CA HIS A 125 9.58 -3.03 2.02
C HIS A 125 11.06 -3.21 2.40
N GLY A 126 11.80 -4.03 1.65
CA GLY A 126 13.23 -4.20 1.82
C GLY A 126 14.02 -2.97 1.38
N LEU A 127 13.59 -2.32 0.30
CA LEU A 127 14.20 -1.13 -0.30
C LEU A 127 13.74 0.18 0.33
N THR A 128 12.58 0.19 1.01
CA THR A 128 12.01 1.35 1.69
C THR A 128 11.86 1.11 3.20
N TYR A 129 12.82 0.39 3.77
CA TYR A 129 12.74 -0.09 5.15
C TYR A 129 12.71 1.06 6.18
N VAL A 130 12.08 0.77 7.32
CA VAL A 130 12.15 1.59 8.54
C VAL A 130 12.44 0.69 9.71
N ARG A 131 13.55 0.92 10.42
CA ARG A 131 14.04 0.05 11.48
C ARG A 131 14.56 0.87 12.66
N ALA A 132 14.32 0.35 13.86
CA ALA A 132 14.93 0.86 15.09
C ALA A 132 15.03 -0.30 16.08
N ALA A 133 16.13 -0.37 16.82
CA ALA A 133 16.45 -1.45 17.75
C ALA A 133 15.70 -1.33 19.08
N VAL A 134 14.38 -1.19 19.05
CA VAL A 134 13.52 -1.07 20.25
C VAL A 134 12.91 -2.42 20.64
N THR A 135 12.91 -2.72 21.94
CA THR A 135 12.48 -4.01 22.49
C THR A 135 11.53 -3.84 23.68
N PRO A 136 10.53 -4.73 23.85
CA PRO A 136 9.66 -4.72 25.03
C PRO A 136 10.40 -4.99 26.35
N LYS A 137 11.62 -5.55 26.30
CA LYS A 137 12.44 -5.80 27.51
C LYS A 137 13.01 -4.51 28.10
N GLU A 138 13.25 -3.52 27.25
CA GLU A 138 13.83 -2.22 27.59
C GLU A 138 12.94 -1.11 27.01
N PRO A 139 11.70 -0.95 27.53
CA PRO A 139 10.69 -0.12 26.89
C PRO A 139 11.04 1.37 26.84
N GLU A 140 11.90 1.83 27.75
CA GLU A 140 12.38 3.21 27.84
C GLU A 140 13.67 3.46 27.05
N HIS A 141 14.34 2.41 26.55
CA HIS A 141 15.51 2.56 25.69
C HIS A 141 15.11 3.28 24.40
N GLN A 142 15.86 4.32 24.06
CA GLN A 142 15.70 5.04 22.81
C GLN A 142 16.76 4.57 21.83
N ALA A 143 16.33 4.23 20.61
CA ALA A 143 17.22 3.82 19.54
C ALA A 143 17.08 4.78 18.36
N PRO A 144 18.18 5.08 17.64
CA PRO A 144 18.10 5.85 16.41
C PRO A 144 17.36 5.05 15.34
N VAL A 145 16.65 5.78 14.49
CA VAL A 145 15.92 5.20 13.37
C VAL A 145 16.79 5.16 12.12
N ASP A 146 16.94 3.96 11.57
CA ASP A 146 17.47 3.69 10.24
C ASP A 146 16.29 3.62 9.25
N ASN A 147 16.27 4.52 8.26
CA ASN A 147 15.11 4.77 7.41
C ASN A 147 15.55 5.07 5.97
N ALA A 148 15.08 4.22 5.04
CA ALA A 148 15.20 4.38 3.60
C ALA A 148 13.83 4.52 2.92
N TYR A 149 12.81 4.94 3.68
CA TYR A 149 11.41 4.99 3.28
C TYR A 149 11.13 5.78 1.99
N PRO A 150 11.73 6.95 1.74
CA PRO A 150 11.52 7.64 0.47
C PRO A 150 11.98 6.83 -0.75
N ILE A 151 11.24 6.96 -1.85
CA ILE A 151 11.65 6.42 -3.14
C ILE A 151 12.41 7.50 -3.90
N GLU A 152 13.68 7.23 -4.15
CA GLU A 152 14.62 8.15 -4.79
C GLU A 152 15.34 7.51 -5.99
N GLN A 153 15.25 6.19 -6.16
CA GLN A 153 15.92 5.44 -7.21
C GLN A 153 14.94 4.60 -8.03
N SER A 154 15.22 4.44 -9.33
CA SER A 154 14.32 3.75 -10.28
C SER A 154 14.02 2.30 -9.88
N HIS A 155 15.00 1.58 -9.33
CA HIS A 155 14.79 0.19 -8.89
C HIS A 155 13.82 0.09 -7.70
N GLN A 156 13.71 1.13 -6.87
CA GLN A 156 12.70 1.19 -5.81
C GLN A 156 11.29 1.39 -6.40
N GLU A 157 11.16 2.20 -7.45
CA GLU A 157 9.90 2.42 -8.16
C GLU A 157 9.35 1.13 -8.79
N GLU A 158 10.22 0.36 -9.44
CA GLU A 158 9.84 -0.91 -10.09
C GLU A 158 9.22 -1.91 -9.10
N SER A 159 9.70 -1.91 -7.86
CA SER A 159 9.17 -2.77 -6.79
C SER A 159 7.87 -2.27 -6.16
N MET A 160 7.56 -0.97 -6.31
CA MET A 160 6.40 -0.32 -5.69
C MET A 160 5.10 -0.51 -6.50
N MET A 161 5.20 -0.53 -7.83
CA MET A 161 4.04 -0.54 -8.72
C MET A 161 3.54 -1.95 -9.01
N PHE A 162 2.23 -2.10 -9.18
CA PHE A 162 1.68 -3.33 -9.73
C PHE A 162 2.11 -3.53 -11.20
N PRO A 163 2.23 -4.79 -11.65
CA PRO A 163 2.51 -5.07 -13.05
C PRO A 163 1.37 -4.54 -13.94
N ALA A 164 1.69 -4.12 -15.16
CA ALA A 164 0.74 -3.46 -16.05
C ALA A 164 -0.57 -4.23 -16.30
N PHE A 165 -0.55 -5.57 -16.19
CA PHE A 165 -1.73 -6.43 -16.35
C PHE A 165 -2.62 -6.56 -15.10
N ALA A 166 -2.20 -6.02 -13.94
CA ALA A 166 -2.88 -6.21 -12.67
C ALA A 166 -4.32 -5.71 -12.68
N ILE A 167 -4.59 -4.57 -13.33
CA ILE A 167 -5.96 -4.05 -13.45
C ILE A 167 -6.89 -5.01 -14.20
N SER A 168 -6.42 -5.69 -15.25
CA SER A 168 -7.21 -6.72 -15.93
C SER A 168 -7.51 -7.92 -15.02
N ALA A 169 -6.53 -8.35 -14.21
CA ALA A 169 -6.77 -9.40 -13.22
C ALA A 169 -7.80 -8.96 -12.17
N PHE A 170 -7.72 -7.72 -11.69
CA PHE A 170 -8.71 -7.16 -10.76
C PHE A 170 -10.09 -7.03 -11.38
N PHE A 171 -10.21 -6.63 -12.66
CA PHE A 171 -11.50 -6.65 -13.36
C PHE A 171 -12.12 -8.03 -13.37
N LEU A 172 -11.35 -9.07 -13.69
CA LEU A 172 -11.85 -10.44 -13.66
C LEU A 172 -12.29 -10.84 -12.25
N VAL A 173 -11.43 -10.64 -11.25
CA VAL A 173 -11.71 -11.01 -9.86
C VAL A 173 -12.94 -10.27 -9.32
N PHE A 174 -13.01 -8.95 -9.46
CA PHE A 174 -14.13 -8.17 -8.94
C PHE A 174 -15.41 -8.34 -9.76
N THR A 175 -15.31 -8.67 -11.04
CA THR A 175 -16.50 -9.09 -11.80
C THR A 175 -17.10 -10.35 -11.19
N LEU A 176 -16.28 -11.37 -10.93
CA LEU A 176 -16.74 -12.65 -10.40
C LEU A 176 -17.21 -12.55 -8.94
N LEU A 177 -16.49 -11.81 -8.10
CA LEU A 177 -16.75 -11.73 -6.66
C LEU A 177 -17.79 -10.67 -6.28
N LEU A 178 -17.90 -9.58 -7.05
CA LEU A 178 -18.77 -8.46 -6.72
C LEU A 178 -19.83 -8.24 -7.79
N ALA A 179 -19.42 -7.98 -9.04
CA ALA A 179 -20.37 -7.55 -10.07
C ALA A 179 -21.47 -8.58 -10.32
N VAL A 180 -21.09 -9.85 -10.53
CA VAL A 180 -22.06 -10.94 -10.79
C VAL A 180 -23.00 -11.15 -9.59
N PRO A 181 -22.52 -11.40 -8.35
CA PRO A 181 -23.42 -11.58 -7.20
C PRO A 181 -24.34 -10.38 -6.95
N PHE A 182 -23.80 -9.16 -6.98
CA PHE A 182 -24.62 -7.96 -6.76
C PHE A 182 -25.61 -7.74 -7.90
N LYS A 183 -25.25 -8.05 -9.15
CA LYS A 183 -26.19 -7.93 -10.28
C LYS A 183 -27.35 -8.93 -10.18
N LEU A 184 -27.12 -10.12 -9.62
CA LEU A 184 -28.18 -11.10 -9.37
C LEU A 184 -29.21 -10.59 -8.35
N VAL A 185 -28.76 -9.82 -7.34
CA VAL A 185 -29.62 -9.22 -6.31
C VAL A 185 -30.25 -7.91 -6.79
N PHE A 186 -29.46 -7.02 -7.40
CA PHE A 186 -29.83 -5.68 -7.82
C PHE A 186 -29.92 -5.57 -9.35
N LYS A 187 -30.82 -6.35 -9.95
CA LYS A 187 -30.89 -6.56 -11.42
C LYS A 187 -31.03 -5.27 -12.24
N SER A 188 -31.74 -4.27 -11.72
CA SER A 188 -31.97 -2.99 -12.41
C SER A 188 -30.87 -1.96 -12.21
N GLN A 189 -29.92 -2.20 -11.30
CA GLN A 189 -28.86 -1.26 -10.94
C GLN A 189 -27.63 -1.43 -11.86
N PRO A 190 -26.82 -0.37 -12.06
CA PRO A 190 -25.66 -0.42 -12.94
C PRO A 190 -24.42 -1.03 -12.27
N ILE A 191 -24.59 -2.23 -11.72
CA ILE A 191 -23.60 -2.89 -10.87
C ILE A 191 -22.31 -3.19 -11.63
N TYR A 192 -22.38 -3.72 -12.85
CA TYR A 192 -21.17 -4.11 -13.58
C TYR A 192 -20.31 -2.89 -13.91
N PHE A 193 -20.94 -1.85 -14.49
CA PHE A 193 -20.23 -0.60 -14.80
C PHE A 193 -19.65 0.06 -13.54
N ALA A 194 -20.42 0.07 -12.43
CA ALA A 194 -19.96 0.64 -11.16
C ALA A 194 -18.80 -0.14 -10.54
N THR A 195 -18.81 -1.48 -10.58
CA THR A 195 -17.69 -2.30 -10.10
C THR A 195 -16.45 -2.06 -10.95
N LEU A 196 -16.58 -1.98 -12.27
CA LEU A 196 -15.47 -1.65 -13.17
C LEU A 196 -14.86 -0.29 -12.82
N MET A 197 -15.70 0.75 -12.71
CA MET A 197 -15.22 2.09 -12.39
C MET A 197 -14.61 2.19 -10.99
N SER A 198 -15.22 1.54 -10.00
CA SER A 198 -14.68 1.50 -8.64
C SER A 198 -13.31 0.83 -8.62
N SER A 199 -13.12 -0.24 -9.40
CA SER A 199 -11.83 -0.92 -9.54
C SER A 199 -10.76 -0.01 -10.17
N VAL A 200 -11.11 0.76 -11.21
CA VAL A 200 -10.21 1.76 -11.80
C VAL A 200 -9.82 2.83 -10.78
N CYS A 201 -10.81 3.39 -10.07
CA CYS A 201 -10.57 4.42 -9.07
C CYS A 201 -9.68 3.92 -7.92
N PHE A 202 -9.93 2.70 -7.42
CA PHE A 202 -9.10 2.09 -6.38
C PHE A 202 -7.70 1.79 -6.87
N TYR A 203 -7.54 1.24 -8.08
CA TYR A 203 -6.22 0.95 -8.64
C TYR A 203 -5.39 2.21 -8.84
N LEU A 204 -5.95 3.21 -9.51
CA LEU A 204 -5.26 4.49 -9.73
C LEU A 204 -5.01 5.22 -8.42
N GLY A 205 -6.00 5.22 -7.52
CA GLY A 205 -5.87 5.78 -6.19
C GLY A 205 -4.74 5.11 -5.42
N TYR A 206 -4.64 3.78 -5.48
CA TYR A 206 -3.60 3.02 -4.79
C TYR A 206 -2.23 3.39 -5.33
N GLU A 207 -2.00 3.27 -6.64
CA GLU A 207 -0.70 3.54 -7.26
C GLU A 207 -0.24 4.99 -7.04
N ILE A 208 -1.09 5.96 -7.33
CA ILE A 208 -0.75 7.38 -7.24
C ILE A 208 -0.55 7.80 -5.79
N TRP A 209 -1.45 7.38 -4.89
CA TRP A 209 -1.35 7.74 -3.49
C TRP A 209 -0.18 7.06 -2.80
N HIS A 210 0.09 5.79 -3.14
CA HIS A 210 1.27 5.08 -2.67
C HIS A 210 2.57 5.80 -3.07
N ALA A 211 2.68 6.21 -4.33
CA ALA A 211 3.81 7.01 -4.81
C ALA A 211 3.96 8.34 -4.05
N ILE A 212 2.84 9.05 -3.81
CA ILE A 212 2.84 10.29 -3.03
C ILE A 212 3.33 10.05 -1.59
N LEU A 213 2.88 8.98 -0.94
CA LEU A 213 3.27 8.60 0.42
C LEU A 213 4.78 8.34 0.54
N HIS A 214 5.45 7.95 -0.54
CA HIS A 214 6.88 7.70 -0.62
C HIS A 214 7.73 8.90 -1.10
N LEU A 215 7.13 10.08 -1.30
CA LEU A 215 7.91 11.27 -1.65
C LEU A 215 8.93 11.65 -0.55
N PRO A 216 10.06 12.30 -0.89
CA PRO A 216 11.11 12.65 0.06
C PRO A 216 10.61 13.45 1.28
N TYR A 217 11.08 13.04 2.47
CA TYR A 217 10.68 13.68 3.72
C TYR A 217 11.04 15.17 3.72
N ASP A 218 12.31 15.51 3.53
CA ASP A 218 12.80 16.89 3.70
C ASP A 218 12.22 17.85 2.64
N LYS A 219 12.13 17.40 1.39
CA LYS A 219 11.68 18.25 0.27
C LYS A 219 10.16 18.39 0.22
N PHE A 220 9.41 17.31 0.48
CA PHE A 220 7.96 17.28 0.29
C PHE A 220 7.19 17.31 1.61
N TRP A 221 7.49 16.41 2.53
CA TRP A 221 6.67 16.19 3.72
C TRP A 221 6.97 17.20 4.84
N LYS A 222 8.24 17.41 5.21
CA LYS A 222 8.66 18.28 6.32
C LYS A 222 8.01 19.67 6.28
N PRO A 223 8.00 20.43 5.16
CA PRO A 223 7.35 21.74 5.10
C PRO A 223 5.83 21.68 5.34
N ARG A 224 5.18 20.56 5.01
CA ARG A 224 3.74 20.35 5.16
C ARG A 224 3.38 19.83 6.55
N LEU A 225 4.24 19.02 7.17
CA LEU A 225 4.07 18.56 8.55
C LEU A 225 4.11 19.73 9.53
N MET A 226 5.05 20.67 9.34
CA MET A 226 5.16 21.87 10.17
C MET A 226 3.90 22.74 10.15
N ARG A 227 3.08 22.65 9.10
CA ARG A 227 1.86 23.44 8.94
C ARG A 227 0.59 22.71 9.36
N SER A 228 0.61 21.39 9.51
CA SER A 228 -0.61 20.60 9.70
C SER A 228 -0.38 19.27 10.39
N LYS A 229 -1.08 19.09 11.53
CA LYS A 229 -1.19 17.80 12.23
C LYS A 229 -1.82 16.71 11.38
N THR A 230 -2.69 17.08 10.43
CA THR A 230 -3.29 16.11 9.50
C THR A 230 -2.25 15.53 8.56
N THR A 231 -1.33 16.35 8.06
CA THR A 231 -0.21 15.88 7.23
C THR A 231 0.66 14.90 7.99
N ARG A 232 0.94 15.18 9.28
CA ARG A 232 1.64 14.22 10.17
C ARG A 232 0.94 12.86 10.19
N TYR A 233 -0.38 12.85 10.29
CA TYR A 233 -1.14 11.60 10.32
C TYR A 233 -1.09 10.85 9.00
N VAL A 234 -1.21 11.57 7.87
CA VAL A 234 -1.16 10.95 6.54
C VAL A 234 0.21 10.32 6.29
N TYR A 235 1.29 11.10 6.46
CA TYR A 235 2.65 10.61 6.25
C TYR A 235 3.01 9.49 7.23
N GLY A 236 2.72 9.71 8.52
CA GLY A 236 3.01 8.75 9.57
C GLY A 236 2.24 7.44 9.44
N PHE A 237 1.09 7.42 8.76
CA PHE A 237 0.30 6.20 8.60
C PHE A 237 1.06 5.13 7.81
N HIS A 238 1.48 5.44 6.58
CA HIS A 238 2.17 4.48 5.73
C HIS A 238 3.65 4.30 6.12
N LEU A 239 4.30 5.35 6.63
CA LEU A 239 5.63 5.22 7.24
C LEU A 239 5.62 4.18 8.38
N MET A 240 4.61 4.22 9.25
CA MET A 240 4.46 3.27 10.34
C MET A 240 4.14 1.85 9.83
N HIS A 241 3.44 1.71 8.71
CA HIS A 241 3.25 0.43 8.04
C HIS A 241 4.59 -0.21 7.66
N HIS A 242 5.52 0.57 7.12
CA HIS A 242 6.87 0.09 6.78
C HIS A 242 7.70 -0.33 7.99
N TRP A 243 7.49 0.31 9.15
CA TRP A 243 8.13 -0.13 10.40
C TRP A 243 7.45 -1.33 11.04
N ARG A 244 6.12 -1.40 10.96
CA ARG A 244 5.26 -2.46 11.50
C ARG A 244 4.24 -2.92 10.45
N PRO A 245 4.62 -3.86 9.57
CA PRO A 245 3.80 -4.29 8.42
C PRO A 245 2.43 -4.89 8.76
N THR A 246 2.17 -5.22 10.03
CA THR A 246 0.88 -5.72 10.50
C THR A 246 -0.11 -4.61 10.89
N SER A 247 0.28 -3.33 10.76
CA SER A 247 -0.52 -2.16 11.08
C SER A 247 -0.69 -1.25 9.86
N ASN A 248 -1.68 -0.37 9.88
CA ASN A 248 -1.89 0.68 8.88
C ASN A 248 -1.92 0.14 7.44
N LEU A 249 -2.83 -0.80 7.18
CA LEU A 249 -2.86 -1.58 5.94
C LEU A 249 -3.52 -0.84 4.77
N ALA A 250 -4.39 0.14 5.04
CA ALA A 250 -5.03 0.93 4.00
C ALA A 250 -4.04 1.87 3.29
N VAL A 251 -3.93 1.78 1.97
CA VAL A 251 -3.30 2.83 1.16
C VAL A 251 -4.38 3.83 0.75
N VAL A 252 -5.40 3.38 0.01
CA VAL A 252 -6.58 4.19 -0.35
C VAL A 252 -7.63 4.12 0.76
N GLY A 253 -7.89 2.93 1.28
CA GLY A 253 -8.99 2.70 2.22
C GLY A 253 -10.36 3.03 1.61
N LEU A 254 -11.35 3.29 2.46
CA LEU A 254 -12.65 3.77 2.00
C LEU A 254 -12.56 5.25 1.64
N TRP A 255 -12.12 5.54 0.42
CA TRP A 255 -12.00 6.90 -0.12
C TRP A 255 -11.14 7.83 0.76
N GLY A 256 -9.98 7.34 1.21
CA GLY A 256 -9.05 8.05 2.10
C GLY A 256 -9.25 7.78 3.59
N VAL A 257 -10.26 7.00 3.97
CA VAL A 257 -10.51 6.61 5.36
C VAL A 257 -10.04 5.18 5.60
N ALA A 258 -9.12 4.98 6.54
CA ALA A 258 -8.62 3.66 6.98
C ALA A 258 -9.66 2.92 7.87
N LEU A 259 -10.89 2.79 7.36
CA LEU A 259 -12.05 2.25 8.08
C LEU A 259 -11.74 0.90 8.72
N TRP A 260 -11.14 -0.01 7.96
CA TRP A 260 -10.88 -1.38 8.40
C TRP A 260 -9.75 -1.45 9.43
N ASP A 261 -8.74 -0.60 9.30
CA ASP A 261 -7.68 -0.48 10.31
C ASP A 261 -8.22 0.00 11.66
N HIS A 262 -9.12 0.98 11.63
CA HIS A 262 -9.81 1.44 12.83
C HIS A 262 -10.73 0.36 13.42
N LEU A 263 -11.53 -0.28 12.57
CA LEU A 263 -12.49 -1.31 12.99
C LEU A 263 -11.77 -2.47 13.68
N PHE A 264 -10.67 -2.96 13.10
CA PHE A 264 -9.94 -4.13 13.57
C PHE A 264 -8.77 -3.83 14.51
N ALA A 265 -8.60 -2.57 14.91
CA ALA A 265 -7.52 -2.10 15.78
C ALA A 265 -6.11 -2.41 15.24
N THR A 266 -5.93 -2.28 13.92
CA THR A 266 -4.62 -2.29 13.25
C THR A 266 -4.15 -0.89 12.88
N HIS A 267 -4.96 0.14 13.13
CA HIS A 267 -4.54 1.53 13.05
C HIS A 267 -3.58 1.87 14.20
N HIS A 268 -2.39 2.38 13.88
CA HIS A 268 -1.41 2.84 14.86
C HIS A 268 -0.86 4.22 14.49
N ARG A 269 -0.66 5.07 15.50
CA ARG A 269 0.00 6.36 15.37
C ARG A 269 1.16 6.39 16.35
N PRO A 270 2.41 6.47 15.87
CA PRO A 270 3.54 6.60 16.78
C PRO A 270 3.51 8.00 17.43
N GLU A 271 4.01 8.09 18.66
CA GLU A 271 4.15 9.37 19.36
C GLU A 271 5.26 10.17 18.68
N ARG A 272 6.39 9.51 18.39
CA ARG A 272 7.50 10.02 17.57
C ARG A 272 7.53 9.36 16.20
N LEU A 273 7.56 10.16 15.14
CA LEU A 273 7.68 9.64 13.79
C LEU A 273 9.05 8.98 13.61
N PRO A 274 9.08 7.76 13.04
CA PRO A 274 10.33 7.07 12.77
C PRO A 274 10.95 7.60 11.48
N VAL A 275 11.32 8.88 11.44
CA VAL A 275 12.08 9.50 10.34
C VAL A 275 13.58 9.32 10.58
N LYS A 276 14.38 9.43 9.52
CA LYS A 276 15.84 9.21 9.58
C LYS A 276 16.49 10.11 10.63
N GLY A 277 17.23 9.51 11.57
CA GLY A 277 17.91 10.22 12.66
C GLY A 277 17.05 10.50 13.90
N ALA A 278 15.73 10.26 13.85
CA ALA A 278 14.90 10.39 15.04
C ALA A 278 15.20 9.31 16.08
N MET A 279 15.01 9.64 17.36
CA MET A 279 15.09 8.69 18.47
C MET A 279 13.70 8.19 18.84
N VAL A 280 13.48 6.88 18.80
CA VAL A 280 12.19 6.24 19.10
C VAL A 280 12.32 5.22 20.23
N LYS A 281 11.22 4.96 20.95
CA LYS A 281 11.17 3.94 22.01
C LYS A 281 10.18 2.83 21.68
N PHE A 282 10.15 1.75 22.47
CA PHE A 282 9.25 0.62 22.21
C PHE A 282 7.77 1.03 22.17
N ALA A 283 7.36 2.01 22.99
CA ALA A 283 5.99 2.50 23.00
C ALA A 283 5.53 3.07 21.64
N ASP A 284 6.44 3.66 20.86
CA ASP A 284 6.17 4.17 19.51
C ASP A 284 5.84 3.04 18.53
N ALA A 285 6.33 1.83 18.80
CA ALA A 285 6.20 0.68 17.93
C ALA A 285 5.19 -0.38 18.43
N LYS A 286 4.60 -0.14 19.60
CA LYS A 286 3.70 -1.09 20.28
C LYS A 286 2.30 -1.04 19.67
N LEU A 287 1.89 -2.14 19.04
CA LEU A 287 0.56 -2.26 18.46
C LEU A 287 -0.49 -2.70 19.50
N ALA A 288 -1.73 -2.27 19.27
CA ALA A 288 -2.88 -2.78 19.99
C ALA A 288 -3.16 -4.25 19.63
N LYS A 289 -3.93 -4.94 20.48
CA LYS A 289 -4.40 -6.29 20.17
C LYS A 289 -5.44 -6.22 19.05
N VAL A 290 -5.17 -6.93 17.95
CA VAL A 290 -6.05 -7.05 16.80
C VAL A 290 -7.41 -7.64 17.22
N ARG A 291 -8.49 -7.08 16.70
CA ARG A 291 -9.87 -7.51 17.03
C ARG A 291 -10.32 -8.68 16.15
N TRP A 292 -11.37 -9.37 16.60
CA TRP A 292 -12.06 -10.36 15.78
C TRP A 292 -12.73 -9.68 14.57
N PRO A 293 -12.80 -10.32 13.38
CA PRO A 293 -12.34 -11.67 13.06
C PRO A 293 -10.86 -11.76 12.65
N ILE A 294 -10.18 -10.63 12.44
CA ILE A 294 -8.80 -10.60 11.93
C ILE A 294 -7.83 -11.35 12.85
N SER A 295 -7.97 -11.22 14.16
CA SER A 295 -7.12 -11.97 15.11
C SER A 295 -7.27 -13.50 15.05
N VAL A 296 -8.37 -14.01 14.51
CA VAL A 296 -8.54 -15.45 14.23
C VAL A 296 -7.85 -15.79 12.92
N LEU A 297 -8.07 -15.01 11.86
CA LEU A 297 -7.45 -15.21 10.55
C LEU A 297 -5.91 -15.16 10.61
N ASP A 298 -5.34 -14.26 11.41
CA ASP A 298 -3.89 -14.17 11.66
C ASP A 298 -3.29 -15.49 12.17
N LYS A 299 -4.05 -16.30 12.92
CA LYS A 299 -3.58 -17.61 13.40
C LYS A 299 -3.44 -18.63 12.28
N TRP A 300 -4.24 -18.48 11.22
CA TRP A 300 -4.23 -19.37 10.04
C TRP A 300 -3.23 -18.91 8.98
N GLN A 301 -2.73 -17.69 9.06
CA GLN A 301 -1.79 -17.13 8.07
C GLN A 301 -0.50 -17.96 7.93
N PRO A 302 0.25 -18.34 9.00
CA PRO A 302 1.45 -19.17 8.85
C PRO A 302 1.21 -20.54 8.19
N PRO A 303 0.19 -21.35 8.60
CA PRO A 303 -0.05 -22.63 7.92
C PRO A 303 -0.50 -22.45 6.47
N MET A 304 -1.32 -21.44 6.17
CA MET A 304 -1.75 -21.14 4.79
C MET A 304 -0.58 -20.75 3.89
N PHE A 305 0.33 -19.89 4.37
CA PHE A 305 1.55 -19.55 3.64
C PHE A 305 2.39 -20.79 3.31
N LYS A 306 2.65 -21.64 4.31
CA LYS A 306 3.41 -22.89 4.11
C LYS A 306 2.74 -23.81 3.09
N TRP A 307 1.41 -23.93 3.14
CA TRP A 307 0.66 -24.71 2.17
C TRP A 307 0.76 -24.13 0.75
N SER A 308 0.55 -22.81 0.60
CA SER A 308 0.67 -22.07 -0.67
C SER A 308 2.04 -22.30 -1.32
N ARG A 309 3.15 -22.14 -0.58
CA ARG A 309 4.51 -22.37 -1.10
C ARG A 309 4.72 -23.82 -1.56
N LYS A 310 4.16 -24.81 -0.85
CA LYS A 310 4.23 -26.22 -1.24
C LYS A 310 3.48 -26.49 -2.55
N VAL A 311 2.29 -25.91 -2.72
CA VAL A 311 1.50 -26.04 -3.95
C VAL A 311 2.24 -25.41 -5.12
N GLU A 312 2.75 -24.19 -4.97
CA GLU A 312 3.51 -23.51 -6.03
C GLU A 312 4.75 -24.30 -6.44
N THR A 313 5.52 -24.80 -5.47
CA THR A 313 6.70 -25.64 -5.74
C THR A 313 6.33 -26.91 -6.53
N LYS A 314 5.22 -27.56 -6.18
CA LYS A 314 4.73 -28.75 -6.91
C LYS A 314 4.32 -28.41 -8.34
N LEU A 315 3.58 -27.32 -8.53
CA LEU A 315 3.15 -26.87 -9.87
C LEU A 315 4.37 -26.53 -10.74
N LEU A 316 5.34 -25.78 -10.22
CA LEU A 316 6.58 -25.46 -10.94
C LEU A 316 7.37 -26.72 -11.31
N GLY A 317 7.37 -27.74 -10.45
CA GLY A 317 7.99 -29.04 -10.73
C GLY A 317 7.34 -29.75 -11.93
N LEU A 318 6.00 -29.70 -12.05
CA LEU A 318 5.28 -30.29 -13.18
C LEU A 318 5.64 -29.62 -14.51
N PHE A 319 5.71 -28.28 -14.53
CA PHE A 319 6.05 -27.53 -15.75
C PHE A 319 7.53 -27.63 -16.13
N ARG A 320 8.45 -27.76 -15.16
CA ARG A 320 9.89 -27.98 -15.45
C ARG A 320 10.16 -29.36 -16.05
N LYS A 321 9.45 -30.40 -15.60
CA LYS A 321 9.63 -31.78 -16.10
C LYS A 321 9.19 -31.94 -17.58
N GLN A 322 8.38 -31.02 -18.10
CA GLN A 322 7.95 -31.01 -19.51
C GLN A 322 8.96 -30.34 -20.46
N ARG A 323 10.01 -29.66 -19.96
CA ARG A 323 11.06 -29.06 -20.81
C ARG A 323 12.28 -29.95 -21.04
N THR A 324 12.25 -31.20 -20.60
CA THR A 324 13.40 -32.14 -20.69
C THR A 324 13.17 -33.33 -21.63
N HIS A 325 12.23 -33.24 -22.57
CA HIS A 325 12.17 -34.17 -23.71
C HIS A 325 12.47 -33.38 -25.00
N PRO A 326 13.60 -33.67 -25.66
CA PRO A 326 14.05 -32.97 -26.88
C PRO A 326 13.14 -33.22 -28.08
#